data_AF-A0A2A7I3G2-F1
#
_entry.id   AF-A0A2A7I3G2-F1
#
_cell.length_a   1.000
_cell.length_b   1.000
_cell.length_c   1.000
_cell.angle_alpha   90.00
_cell.angle_beta   90.00
_cell.angle_gamma   90.00
#
_symmetry.space_group_name_H-M   'P 1'
#
loop_
_entity.id
_entity.type
_entity.pdbx_description
1 polymer ?
#
loop_
_entity_poly.entity_id
_entity_poly.type
_entity_poly.pdbx_seq_one_letter_code
_entity_poly.pdbx_strand_id
1 'polypeptide(L)'
;MIKNIFSLLLTLATITFCVVPSFVQSSTVHAVTSQEQSNGIEYVNEKLGFSLKIPDFWKDHYIVEENDQGGVIFKFKFEGKVYNDIYLFNIYVVNKEYSNEEQEELGDNSVLGIGNGKTYLVTENLAMYASPQAFDKYFSSVPKEGRNVIEAMSKQKKILNFNVLEGSTVGKAELNEEGLKGSPAEEAKEEKPKGETAKETKEENNVPEEVALSIKQTSVYNWLKKWISSIAKPANENFDYEFFEIKGEALPKVNDRPQYSSIYVIKTPADNIRSEIIKEPVSKSKYMGINGGFFDSQNYQKTPTDGRSIAYNAGGGEHYDYNETSENPIIRPNFVTYFDKKLQKTQVKIIRAKDMKKVREEFEDYQQIKTAIGGVSHSRKVWGDEYYEKTPDRRTVLGYKEEKGTVYAYLIITRFPLTIANLKEHALNKLELDEYILLDGSGSTSMRVKKPDGTWLIDKGRELNSIDADRHVYNMVRLINTNVKKD
;
A
#
# COMPACT_ATOMS: atom_id res chain seq x y z
N MET A 1 65.18 20.10 24.52
CA MET A 1 64.53 18.83 24.11
C MET A 1 64.07 18.01 25.32
N ILE A 2 63.41 18.64 26.32
CA ILE A 2 62.75 17.99 27.45
C ILE A 2 61.67 18.98 27.92
N LYS A 3 60.41 18.80 27.47
CA LYS A 3 59.20 19.46 27.99
C LYS A 3 57.99 19.05 27.14
N ASN A 4 57.67 17.75 27.09
CA ASN A 4 56.38 17.26 26.56
C ASN A 4 56.08 15.78 26.91
N ILE A 5 56.54 15.29 28.07
CA ILE A 5 56.22 13.91 28.52
C ILE A 5 55.28 13.91 29.74
N PHE A 6 55.10 15.04 30.44
CA PHE A 6 54.29 15.10 31.65
C PHE A 6 52.77 15.26 31.43
N SER A 7 52.31 15.57 30.22
CA SER A 7 50.87 15.74 29.95
C SER A 7 50.17 14.44 29.51
N LEU A 8 50.91 13.39 29.16
CA LEU A 8 50.32 12.12 28.69
C LEU A 8 50.11 11.10 29.82
N LEU A 9 50.79 11.28 30.97
CA LEU A 9 50.70 10.38 32.13
C LEU A 9 49.63 10.80 33.15
N LEU A 10 49.06 12.01 33.03
CA LEU A 10 48.03 12.50 33.96
C LEU A 10 46.59 12.19 33.49
N THR A 11 46.40 11.75 32.25
CA THR A 11 45.07 11.38 31.71
C THR A 11 44.75 9.89 31.85
N LEU A 12 45.68 9.08 32.36
CA LEU A 12 45.51 7.62 32.49
C LEU A 12 45.11 7.15 33.91
N ALA A 13 44.90 8.06 34.87
CA ALA A 13 44.79 7.71 36.30
C ALA A 13 43.44 8.05 36.97
N THR A 14 42.38 8.36 36.24
CA THR A 14 41.08 8.73 36.83
C THR A 14 39.86 8.14 36.09
N ILE A 15 39.91 6.86 35.70
CA ILE A 15 38.69 6.05 35.50
C ILE A 15 38.92 4.67 36.14
N THR A 16 39.03 4.67 37.46
CA THR A 16 38.92 3.47 38.28
C THR A 16 37.85 3.74 39.33
N PHE A 17 36.59 3.75 38.90
CA PHE A 17 35.44 3.78 39.81
C PHE A 17 34.48 2.65 39.44
N CYS A 18 34.46 1.64 40.31
CA CYS A 18 33.33 0.79 40.65
C CYS A 18 32.68 -0.04 39.51
N VAL A 19 33.35 -1.11 39.10
CA VAL A 19 32.63 -2.32 38.66
C VAL A 19 32.09 -2.99 39.93
N VAL A 20 30.87 -2.62 40.33
CA VAL A 20 30.06 -3.47 41.21
C VAL A 20 29.58 -4.62 40.32
N PRO A 21 29.90 -5.89 40.60
CA PRO A 21 29.22 -6.97 39.91
C PRO A 21 27.77 -6.94 40.37
N SER A 22 26.88 -6.45 39.51
CA SER A 22 25.45 -6.68 39.65
C SER A 22 25.27 -8.20 39.68
N PHE A 23 25.00 -8.72 40.88
CA PHE A 23 24.37 -10.01 41.07
C PHE A 23 23.05 -9.95 40.28
N VAL A 24 23.09 -10.40 39.03
CA VAL A 24 21.89 -10.81 38.32
C VAL A 24 21.47 -12.09 39.00
N GLN A 25 20.61 -11.97 40.01
CA GLN A 25 19.76 -13.08 40.41
C GLN A 25 18.96 -13.44 39.15
N SER A 26 19.31 -14.57 38.53
CA SER A 26 18.43 -15.23 37.59
C SER A 26 17.22 -15.70 38.38
N SER A 27 16.24 -14.80 38.51
CA SER A 27 14.88 -15.19 38.83
C SER A 27 14.43 -16.07 37.68
N THR A 28 14.66 -17.37 37.84
CA THR A 28 14.05 -18.40 37.00
C THR A 28 12.59 -18.39 37.39
N VAL A 29 11.85 -17.41 36.86
CA VAL A 29 10.40 -17.44 36.86
C VAL A 29 10.09 -18.60 35.94
N HIS A 30 9.76 -19.75 36.54
CA HIS A 30 9.02 -20.78 35.85
C HIS A 30 7.65 -20.20 35.50
N ALA A 31 7.59 -19.44 34.40
CA ALA A 31 6.35 -19.04 33.76
C ALA A 31 5.79 -20.27 33.04
N VAL A 32 5.27 -21.21 33.83
CA VAL A 32 4.38 -22.26 33.34
C VAL A 32 2.97 -21.77 33.61
N THR A 33 2.45 -20.92 32.72
CA THR A 33 1.02 -20.61 32.63
C THR A 33 0.65 -20.11 31.23
N SER A 34 1.15 -20.77 30.17
CA SER A 34 0.47 -20.72 28.87
C SER A 34 -0.70 -21.70 28.92
N GLN A 35 -1.79 -21.30 29.56
CA GLN A 35 -3.01 -22.10 29.57
C GLN A 35 -3.60 -22.03 28.15
N GLU A 36 -3.40 -23.07 27.33
CA GLU A 36 -4.08 -23.21 26.04
C GLU A 36 -5.59 -23.20 26.31
N GLN A 37 -6.25 -22.08 26.03
CA GLN A 37 -7.70 -22.03 25.98
C GLN A 37 -8.14 -22.63 24.64
N SER A 38 -8.96 -23.68 24.67
CA SER A 38 -9.62 -24.21 23.47
C SER A 38 -10.64 -23.17 22.99
N ASN A 39 -10.20 -22.28 22.10
CA ASN A 39 -11.01 -21.12 21.76
C ASN A 39 -12.07 -21.47 20.73
N GLY A 40 -13.34 -21.26 21.12
CA GLY A 40 -14.47 -21.24 20.20
C GLY A 40 -14.47 -19.94 19.37
N ILE A 41 -15.58 -19.68 18.70
CA ILE A 41 -15.76 -18.52 17.80
C ILE A 41 -15.81 -17.16 18.52
N GLU A 42 -15.79 -17.17 19.85
CA GLU A 42 -15.79 -15.99 20.70
C GLU A 42 -14.64 -16.12 21.69
N TYR A 43 -13.80 -15.09 21.73
CA TYR A 43 -12.70 -14.95 22.68
C TYR A 43 -13.00 -13.78 23.62
N VAL A 44 -13.01 -14.04 24.92
CA VAL A 44 -13.28 -13.04 25.95
C VAL A 44 -12.07 -12.93 26.85
N ASN A 45 -11.52 -11.72 26.99
CA ASN A 45 -10.45 -11.43 27.94
C ASN A 45 -10.92 -10.39 28.95
N GLU A 46 -11.50 -10.86 30.05
CA GLU A 46 -12.05 -10.00 31.11
C GLU A 46 -10.98 -9.12 31.77
N LYS A 47 -9.75 -9.65 31.92
CA LYS A 47 -8.60 -8.95 32.50
C LYS A 47 -8.21 -7.72 31.67
N LEU A 48 -8.20 -7.87 30.34
CA LEU A 48 -7.87 -6.79 29.42
C LEU A 48 -9.08 -5.90 29.10
N GLY A 49 -10.31 -6.42 29.24
CA GLY A 49 -11.56 -5.67 29.13
C GLY A 49 -12.18 -5.69 27.72
N PHE A 50 -11.98 -6.75 26.95
CA PHE A 50 -12.55 -6.85 25.60
C PHE A 50 -13.03 -8.26 25.25
N SER A 51 -13.89 -8.35 24.24
CA SER A 51 -14.26 -9.58 23.55
C SER A 51 -14.05 -9.45 22.05
N LEU A 52 -13.79 -10.58 21.40
CA LEU A 52 -13.55 -10.69 19.97
C LEU A 52 -14.32 -11.88 19.41
N LYS A 53 -15.23 -11.62 18.46
CA LYS A 53 -15.88 -12.67 17.68
C LYS A 53 -15.10 -12.92 16.41
N ILE A 54 -14.72 -14.19 16.22
CA ILE A 54 -13.86 -14.67 15.16
C ILE A 54 -14.72 -15.51 14.19
N PRO A 55 -14.48 -15.46 12.87
CA PRO A 55 -15.21 -16.28 11.92
C PRO A 55 -15.16 -17.77 12.26
N ASP A 56 -16.27 -18.48 12.08
CA ASP A 56 -16.38 -19.92 12.35
C ASP A 56 -15.29 -20.75 11.64
N PHE A 57 -14.87 -20.32 10.46
CA PHE A 57 -13.79 -20.96 9.70
C PHE A 57 -12.44 -20.97 10.43
N TRP A 58 -12.20 -20.04 11.36
CA TRP A 58 -10.96 -19.98 12.12
C TRP A 58 -10.98 -20.91 13.33
N LYS A 59 -12.15 -21.47 13.67
CA LYS A 59 -12.28 -22.45 14.76
C LYS A 59 -11.25 -23.56 14.54
N ASP A 60 -10.45 -23.83 15.56
CA ASP A 60 -9.35 -24.81 15.57
C ASP A 60 -8.06 -24.40 14.81
N HIS A 61 -8.02 -23.22 14.19
CA HIS A 61 -6.87 -22.74 13.40
C HIS A 61 -6.01 -21.65 14.07
N TYR A 62 -6.28 -21.36 15.34
CA TYR A 62 -5.46 -20.44 16.12
C TYR A 62 -5.35 -20.86 17.58
N ILE A 63 -4.35 -20.31 18.26
CA ILE A 63 -4.29 -20.22 19.71
C ILE A 63 -4.08 -18.75 20.11
N VAL A 64 -4.38 -18.43 21.36
CA VAL A 64 -4.15 -17.10 21.91
C VAL A 64 -3.18 -17.21 23.08
N GLU A 65 -2.17 -16.34 23.09
CA GLU A 65 -1.20 -16.24 24.19
C GLU A 65 -1.16 -14.79 24.69
N GLU A 66 -1.06 -14.60 26.02
CA GLU A 66 -0.74 -13.28 26.58
C GLU A 66 0.73 -12.94 26.25
N ASN A 67 1.01 -11.68 25.93
CA ASN A 67 2.37 -11.21 25.69
C ASN A 67 2.89 -10.33 26.85
N ASP A 68 4.21 -10.21 26.94
CA ASP A 68 4.88 -9.43 28.00
C ASP A 68 4.57 -7.92 27.95
N GLN A 69 3.94 -7.45 26.87
CA GLN A 69 3.56 -6.05 26.66
C GLN A 69 2.12 -5.75 27.11
N GLY A 70 1.46 -6.67 27.81
CA GLY A 70 0.10 -6.46 28.32
C GLY A 70 -0.98 -6.60 27.25
N GLY A 71 -0.72 -7.39 26.22
CA GLY A 71 -1.65 -7.70 25.13
C GLY A 71 -1.80 -9.20 24.91
N VAL A 72 -2.37 -9.56 23.76
CA VAL A 72 -2.51 -10.95 23.32
C VAL A 72 -2.02 -11.14 21.88
N ILE A 73 -1.50 -12.33 21.58
CA ILE A 73 -1.00 -12.73 20.27
C ILE A 73 -1.85 -13.90 19.77
N PHE A 74 -2.40 -13.76 18.57
CA PHE A 74 -3.10 -14.84 17.88
C PHE A 74 -2.10 -15.59 17.02
N LYS A 75 -1.73 -16.81 17.39
CA LYS A 75 -0.79 -17.66 16.63
C LYS A 75 -1.53 -18.65 15.76
N PHE A 76 -0.98 -18.96 14.60
CA PHE A 76 -1.55 -19.92 13.68
C PHE A 76 -1.35 -21.37 14.16
N LYS A 77 -2.43 -22.17 14.07
CA LYS A 77 -2.44 -23.61 14.37
C LYS A 77 -2.97 -24.39 13.18
N PHE A 78 -2.30 -25.48 12.82
CA PHE A 78 -2.74 -26.37 11.76
C PHE A 78 -2.39 -27.82 12.09
N GLU A 79 -3.37 -28.71 11.99
CA GLU A 79 -3.24 -30.14 12.30
C GLU A 79 -2.63 -30.40 13.70
N GLY A 80 -3.09 -29.64 14.69
CA GLY A 80 -2.60 -29.77 16.07
C GLY A 80 -1.24 -29.13 16.35
N LYS A 81 -0.49 -28.72 15.31
CA LYS A 81 0.80 -28.04 15.44
C LYS A 81 0.63 -26.52 15.50
N VAL A 82 1.24 -25.90 16.50
CA VAL A 82 1.36 -24.44 16.63
C VAL A 82 2.62 -23.97 15.90
N TYR A 83 2.48 -22.94 15.05
CA TYR A 83 3.58 -22.35 14.31
C TYR A 83 4.04 -21.07 15.01
N ASN A 84 5.04 -21.18 15.89
CA ASN A 84 5.48 -20.07 16.75
C ASN A 84 6.08 -18.88 15.99
N ASP A 85 6.56 -19.12 14.77
CA ASP A 85 7.06 -18.12 13.84
C ASP A 85 5.94 -17.38 13.08
N ILE A 86 4.67 -17.81 13.26
CA ILE A 86 3.52 -17.30 12.52
C ILE A 86 2.45 -16.82 13.49
N TYR A 87 2.42 -15.50 13.68
CA TYR A 87 1.28 -14.81 14.27
C TYR A 87 0.35 -14.30 13.16
N LEU A 88 -0.93 -14.20 13.47
CA LEU A 88 -1.98 -13.66 12.60
C LEU A 88 -2.13 -12.16 12.83
N PHE A 89 -2.26 -11.79 14.10
CA PHE A 89 -2.26 -10.40 14.58
C PHE A 89 -2.04 -10.37 16.10
N ASN A 90 -1.68 -9.19 16.59
CA ASN A 90 -1.48 -8.90 18.00
C ASN A 90 -2.46 -7.81 18.43
N ILE A 91 -3.05 -7.94 19.61
CA ILE A 91 -3.85 -6.91 20.23
C ILE A 91 -3.09 -6.37 21.44
N TYR A 92 -2.86 -5.07 21.50
CA TYR A 92 -2.22 -4.38 22.62
C TYR A 92 -3.19 -3.43 23.30
N VAL A 93 -3.06 -3.28 24.61
CA VAL A 93 -3.90 -2.37 25.40
C VAL A 93 -3.04 -1.24 25.94
N VAL A 94 -3.38 -0.01 25.57
CA VAL A 94 -2.73 1.19 26.08
C VAL A 94 -3.67 1.85 27.08
N ASN A 95 -3.17 2.16 28.28
CA ASN A 95 -3.92 2.89 29.33
C ASN A 95 -3.98 4.40 29.01
N LYS A 96 -4.46 4.73 27.81
CA LYS A 96 -4.68 6.08 27.28
C LYS A 96 -5.74 5.96 26.19
N GLU A 97 -6.66 6.92 26.12
CA GLU A 97 -7.57 7.10 24.98
C GLU A 97 -6.92 8.06 23.98
N TYR A 98 -6.62 7.58 22.78
CA TYR A 98 -6.01 8.40 21.74
C TYR A 98 -7.07 9.27 21.04
N SER A 99 -6.76 10.56 20.86
CA SER A 99 -7.60 11.43 20.03
C SER A 99 -7.55 11.01 18.56
N ASN A 100 -8.51 11.44 17.74
CA ASN A 100 -8.51 11.13 16.30
C ASN A 100 -7.22 11.59 15.60
N GLU A 101 -6.63 12.71 16.04
CA GLU A 101 -5.36 13.21 15.51
C GLU A 101 -4.19 12.31 15.89
N GLU A 102 -4.11 11.87 17.15
CA GLU A 102 -3.04 10.97 17.60
C GLU A 102 -3.13 9.59 16.95
N GLN A 103 -4.34 9.15 16.57
CA GLN A 103 -4.54 7.89 15.86
C GLN A 103 -3.87 7.88 14.48
N GLU A 104 -3.78 9.03 13.79
CA GLU A 104 -3.08 9.14 12.51
C GLU A 104 -1.56 8.95 12.65
N GLU A 105 -1.01 9.12 13.87
CA GLU A 105 0.42 9.00 14.17
C GLU A 105 0.84 7.58 14.62
N LEU A 106 -0.11 6.64 14.75
CA LEU A 106 0.14 5.29 15.28
C LEU A 106 0.87 4.33 14.31
N GLY A 107 1.16 4.78 13.09
CA GLY A 107 1.91 4.02 12.09
C GLY A 107 1.19 2.75 11.66
N ASP A 108 1.84 1.60 11.80
CA ASP A 108 1.31 0.28 11.41
C ASP A 108 0.23 -0.27 12.35
N ASN A 109 -0.09 0.44 13.44
CA ASN A 109 -1.12 0.03 14.40
C ASN A 109 -2.47 0.62 14.02
N SER A 110 -3.50 -0.23 13.98
CA SER A 110 -4.89 0.21 13.83
C SER A 110 -5.61 0.23 15.17
N VAL A 111 -6.58 1.13 15.34
CA VAL A 111 -7.45 1.16 16.54
C VAL A 111 -8.62 0.21 16.35
N LEU A 112 -8.77 -0.77 17.24
CA LEU A 112 -9.94 -1.67 17.29
C LEU A 112 -11.09 -1.07 18.10
N GLY A 113 -10.78 -0.31 19.14
CA GLY A 113 -11.79 0.32 19.99
C GLY A 113 -11.16 1.20 21.06
N ILE A 114 -11.98 2.08 21.63
CA ILE A 114 -11.63 2.98 22.74
C ILE A 114 -12.73 2.87 23.77
N GLY A 115 -12.36 2.72 25.03
CA GLY A 115 -13.30 2.74 26.14
C GLY A 115 -12.64 2.37 27.46
N ASN A 116 -13.30 2.74 28.56
CA ASN A 116 -12.82 2.51 29.93
C ASN A 116 -11.41 3.09 30.20
N GLY A 117 -11.06 4.23 29.57
CA GLY A 117 -9.74 4.85 29.73
C GLY A 117 -8.61 4.14 28.97
N LYS A 118 -8.95 3.22 28.05
CA LYS A 118 -8.00 2.39 27.30
C LYS A 118 -8.23 2.52 25.80
N THR A 119 -7.15 2.38 25.03
CA THR A 119 -7.19 2.12 23.58
C THR A 119 -6.70 0.72 23.29
N TYR A 120 -7.45 0.01 22.44
CA TYR A 120 -7.12 -1.33 21.97
C TYR A 120 -6.55 -1.21 20.55
N LEU A 121 -5.27 -1.53 20.42
CA LEU A 121 -4.54 -1.45 19.17
C LEU A 121 -4.35 -2.83 18.57
N VAL A 122 -4.36 -2.94 17.24
CA VAL A 122 -4.02 -4.16 16.52
C VAL A 122 -2.84 -3.94 15.60
N THR A 123 -1.89 -4.87 15.64
CA THR A 123 -0.80 -4.98 14.66
C THR A 123 -0.98 -6.26 13.88
N GLU A 124 -0.92 -6.16 12.55
CA GLU A 124 -1.21 -7.26 11.65
C GLU A 124 0.07 -7.91 11.13
N ASN A 125 0.05 -9.22 10.89
CA ASN A 125 1.12 -9.84 10.11
C ASN A 125 0.98 -9.48 8.63
N LEU A 126 1.74 -8.47 8.18
CA LEU A 126 1.71 -7.98 6.80
C LEU A 126 1.99 -9.05 5.75
N ALA A 127 2.68 -10.15 6.12
CA ALA A 127 2.91 -11.27 5.20
C ALA A 127 1.62 -11.95 4.74
N MET A 128 0.52 -11.81 5.49
CA MET A 128 -0.80 -12.35 5.10
C MET A 128 -1.38 -11.67 3.85
N TYR A 129 -0.84 -10.51 3.46
CA TYR A 129 -1.23 -9.74 2.27
C TYR A 129 -0.16 -9.77 1.17
N ALA A 130 0.91 -10.54 1.36
CA ALA A 130 1.97 -10.62 0.38
C ALA A 130 1.47 -11.23 -0.94
N SER A 131 2.03 -10.80 -2.07
CA SER A 131 1.78 -11.42 -3.38
C SER A 131 1.97 -12.95 -3.31
N PRO A 132 1.31 -13.76 -4.17
CA PRO A 132 1.40 -15.22 -4.09
C PRO A 132 2.83 -15.77 -4.04
N GLN A 133 3.75 -15.15 -4.78
CA GLN A 133 5.16 -15.53 -4.84
C GLN A 133 5.91 -15.26 -3.52
N ALA A 134 5.53 -14.20 -2.80
CA ALA A 134 6.12 -13.83 -1.52
C ALA A 134 5.42 -14.53 -0.35
N PHE A 135 4.12 -14.77 -0.45
CA PHE A 135 3.30 -15.50 0.53
C PHE A 135 3.89 -16.88 0.82
N ASP A 136 4.20 -17.64 -0.24
CA ASP A 136 4.82 -18.96 -0.13
C ASP A 136 6.16 -18.95 0.61
N LYS A 137 6.93 -17.87 0.45
CA LYS A 137 8.22 -17.70 1.10
C LYS A 137 8.06 -17.38 2.59
N TYR A 138 7.15 -16.46 2.93
CA TYR A 138 6.90 -16.05 4.32
C TYR A 138 6.34 -17.18 5.18
N PHE A 139 5.48 -18.02 4.61
CA PHE A 139 4.86 -19.14 5.33
C PHE A 139 5.46 -20.50 4.95
N SER A 140 6.74 -20.51 4.57
CA SER A 140 7.44 -21.72 4.11
C SER A 140 7.59 -22.81 5.18
N SER A 141 7.46 -22.46 6.47
CA SER A 141 7.42 -23.42 7.57
C SER A 141 6.10 -24.20 7.64
N VAL A 142 5.04 -23.74 6.97
CA VAL A 142 3.70 -24.35 6.95
C VAL A 142 3.52 -25.22 5.70
N PRO A 143 2.92 -26.42 5.84
CA PRO A 143 2.46 -27.20 4.69
C PRO A 143 1.58 -26.39 3.74
N LYS A 144 1.50 -26.81 2.47
CA LYS A 144 0.75 -26.09 1.44
C LYS A 144 -0.73 -25.95 1.82
N GLU A 145 -1.29 -26.97 2.44
CA GLU A 145 -2.67 -27.03 2.90
C GLU A 145 -2.92 -26.00 4.00
N GLY A 146 -2.01 -25.89 4.98
CA GLY A 146 -2.09 -24.86 6.02
C GLY A 146 -1.91 -23.45 5.48
N ARG A 147 -1.07 -23.26 4.44
CA ARG A 147 -0.94 -21.97 3.74
C ARG A 147 -2.24 -21.53 3.08
N ASN A 148 -3.01 -22.46 2.49
CA ASN A 148 -4.34 -22.15 1.94
C ASN A 148 -5.31 -21.70 3.05
N VAL A 149 -5.21 -22.26 4.26
CA VAL A 149 -6.00 -21.82 5.41
C VAL A 149 -5.63 -20.38 5.80
N ILE A 150 -4.34 -20.05 5.91
CA ILE A 150 -3.88 -18.68 6.19
C ILE A 150 -4.40 -17.70 5.13
N GLU A 151 -4.36 -18.08 3.85
CA GLU A 151 -4.86 -17.24 2.75
C GLU A 151 -6.38 -17.04 2.82
N ALA A 152 -7.13 -18.05 3.25
CA ALA A 152 -8.58 -17.92 3.49
C ALA A 152 -8.87 -17.02 4.71
N MET A 153 -8.09 -17.16 5.79
CA MET A 153 -8.18 -16.31 6.97
C MET A 153 -7.91 -14.84 6.64
N SER A 154 -6.88 -14.53 5.83
CA SER A 154 -6.55 -13.15 5.46
C SER A 154 -7.68 -12.42 4.73
N LYS A 155 -8.50 -13.16 3.96
CA LYS A 155 -9.68 -12.63 3.26
C LYS A 155 -10.88 -12.34 4.19
N GLN A 156 -10.93 -12.97 5.36
CA GLN A 156 -12.05 -12.86 6.32
C GLN A 156 -11.80 -11.87 7.46
N LYS A 157 -10.63 -11.24 7.52
CA LYS A 157 -10.22 -10.44 8.67
C LYS A 157 -11.08 -9.20 8.94
N LYS A 158 -11.66 -8.59 7.89
CA LYS A 158 -12.60 -7.45 8.03
C LYS A 158 -13.90 -7.82 8.77
N ILE A 159 -14.09 -9.10 9.13
CA ILE A 159 -15.27 -9.65 9.79
C ILE A 159 -15.03 -9.84 11.30
N LEU A 160 -13.82 -9.56 11.81
CA LEU A 160 -13.54 -9.60 13.24
C LEU A 160 -14.39 -8.57 13.98
N ASN A 161 -15.27 -9.02 14.87
CA ASN A 161 -16.16 -8.13 15.61
C ASN A 161 -15.59 -7.92 17.02
N PHE A 162 -15.05 -6.73 17.25
CA PHE A 162 -14.38 -6.35 18.49
C PHE A 162 -15.34 -5.53 19.37
N ASN A 163 -15.46 -5.89 20.64
CA ASN A 163 -16.26 -5.15 21.62
C ASN A 163 -15.45 -4.87 22.88
N VAL A 164 -15.47 -3.62 23.34
CA VAL A 164 -14.98 -3.26 24.68
C VAL A 164 -16.03 -3.70 25.69
N LEU A 165 -15.63 -4.44 26.72
CA LEU A 165 -16.55 -4.89 27.77
C LEU A 165 -16.91 -3.71 28.67
N GLU A 166 -18.20 -3.43 28.82
CA GLU A 166 -18.69 -2.42 29.76
C GLU A 166 -18.49 -2.93 31.20
N GLY A 167 -17.86 -2.12 32.07
CA GLY A 167 -17.85 -2.39 33.51
C GLY A 167 -16.63 -3.12 34.09
N SER A 168 -15.51 -3.27 33.37
CA SER A 168 -14.27 -3.74 34.00
C SER A 168 -13.63 -2.61 34.84
N THR A 169 -14.20 -2.30 35.99
CA THR A 169 -13.49 -1.58 37.06
C THR A 169 -12.40 -2.52 37.56
N VAL A 170 -11.24 -2.52 36.91
CA VAL A 170 -10.02 -3.10 37.48
C VAL A 170 -9.69 -2.24 38.69
N GLY A 171 -10.16 -2.68 39.85
CA GLY A 171 -9.83 -2.11 41.14
C GLY A 171 -8.32 -2.05 41.28
N LYS A 172 -7.83 -0.95 41.87
CA LYS A 172 -6.50 -0.90 42.49
C LYS A 172 -6.30 -2.19 43.29
N ALA A 173 -5.37 -3.04 42.86
CA ALA A 173 -5.07 -4.29 43.55
C ALA A 173 -4.35 -4.01 44.88
N GLU A 174 -5.02 -4.31 45.98
CA GLU A 174 -4.38 -4.88 47.17
C GLU A 174 -4.39 -6.42 47.03
N LEU A 175 -3.29 -7.05 47.42
CA LEU A 175 -3.06 -8.50 47.40
C LEU A 175 -3.80 -9.19 48.55
N ASN A 176 -4.59 -10.24 48.26
CA ASN A 176 -4.34 -11.62 48.76
C ASN A 176 -5.47 -12.65 48.47
N GLU A 177 -5.00 -13.84 48.09
CA GLU A 177 -5.39 -15.23 48.45
C GLU A 177 -6.77 -15.87 48.13
N GLU A 178 -6.65 -16.96 47.34
CA GLU A 178 -7.25 -18.31 47.43
C GLU A 178 -8.76 -18.58 47.23
N GLY A 179 -9.03 -19.61 46.39
CA GLY A 179 -10.27 -20.40 46.45
C GLY A 179 -10.70 -21.15 45.17
N LEU A 180 -10.23 -22.38 44.99
CA LEU A 180 -10.58 -23.36 43.93
C LEU A 180 -11.98 -23.99 44.07
N LYS A 181 -12.58 -24.39 42.91
CA LYS A 181 -13.43 -25.60 42.58
C LYS A 181 -14.60 -25.20 41.66
N GLY A 182 -15.04 -25.91 40.63
CA GLY A 182 -14.74 -27.23 40.05
C GLY A 182 -15.59 -27.43 38.76
N SER A 183 -15.28 -28.44 37.95
CA SER A 183 -15.93 -28.84 36.68
C SER A 183 -17.09 -29.84 36.91
N PRO A 184 -17.64 -30.60 35.92
CA PRO A 184 -17.66 -30.53 34.43
C PRO A 184 -19.02 -30.93 33.75
N ALA A 185 -18.97 -31.02 32.41
CA ALA A 185 -19.66 -32.00 31.51
C ALA A 185 -21.08 -31.70 30.99
N GLU A 186 -21.30 -31.83 29.66
CA GLU A 186 -21.93 -33.03 29.04
C GLU A 186 -22.00 -32.96 27.49
N GLU A 187 -22.06 -34.16 26.91
CA GLU A 187 -22.06 -34.55 25.48
C GLU A 187 -23.44 -34.44 24.79
N ALA A 188 -23.46 -34.49 23.44
CA ALA A 188 -24.36 -35.31 22.56
C ALA A 188 -24.42 -34.69 21.14
N LYS A 189 -23.90 -35.34 20.09
CA LYS A 189 -24.44 -36.42 19.22
C LYS A 189 -25.34 -35.97 18.04
N GLU A 190 -24.83 -36.33 16.87
CA GLU A 190 -25.40 -36.63 15.53
C GLU A 190 -26.91 -36.61 15.28
N GLU A 191 -27.30 -36.19 14.06
CA GLU A 191 -28.05 -37.05 13.11
C GLU A 191 -28.03 -36.54 11.65
N LYS A 192 -28.02 -37.49 10.70
CA LYS A 192 -28.25 -37.34 9.24
C LYS A 192 -29.71 -37.72 8.91
N PRO A 193 -30.26 -37.37 7.72
CA PRO A 193 -30.44 -38.41 6.69
C PRO A 193 -30.35 -37.95 5.20
N LYS A 194 -30.48 -38.98 4.34
CA LYS A 194 -30.30 -39.14 2.87
C LYS A 194 -31.44 -38.65 1.97
N GLY A 195 -31.13 -38.58 0.66
CA GLY A 195 -32.02 -38.90 -0.50
C GLY A 195 -32.07 -37.74 -1.51
N GLU A 196 -32.14 -37.88 -2.84
CA GLU A 196 -32.23 -38.99 -3.79
C GLU A 196 -31.97 -38.44 -5.22
N THR A 197 -31.84 -39.35 -6.18
CA THR A 197 -31.43 -39.30 -7.60
C THR A 197 -32.33 -38.59 -8.64
N ALA A 198 -31.74 -38.16 -9.77
CA ALA A 198 -32.36 -38.26 -11.12
C ALA A 198 -31.32 -38.20 -12.27
N LYS A 199 -31.56 -39.00 -13.33
CA LYS A 199 -30.78 -39.17 -14.58
C LYS A 199 -31.38 -38.34 -15.72
N GLU A 200 -30.58 -37.96 -16.71
CA GLU A 200 -31.09 -37.68 -18.07
C GLU A 200 -30.06 -37.95 -19.19
N THR A 201 -30.58 -38.05 -20.40
CA THR A 201 -30.17 -38.93 -21.51
C THR A 201 -29.41 -38.21 -22.63
N LYS A 202 -28.61 -38.96 -23.41
CA LYS A 202 -27.89 -38.51 -24.61
C LYS A 202 -28.70 -38.74 -25.89
N GLU A 203 -28.58 -37.84 -26.86
CA GLU A 203 -28.88 -38.06 -28.28
C GLU A 203 -27.68 -37.58 -29.14
N GLU A 204 -27.23 -38.43 -30.06
CA GLU A 204 -26.15 -38.16 -31.02
C GLU A 204 -26.73 -38.13 -32.44
N ASN A 205 -26.37 -37.09 -33.22
CA ASN A 205 -26.67 -36.98 -34.64
C ASN A 205 -25.38 -37.09 -35.47
N ASN A 206 -25.40 -38.00 -36.45
CA ASN A 206 -24.32 -38.30 -37.39
C ASN A 206 -24.23 -37.25 -38.51
N VAL A 207 -23.00 -36.80 -38.83
CA VAL A 207 -22.68 -35.98 -40.01
C VAL A 207 -21.61 -36.72 -40.85
N PRO A 208 -21.68 -36.72 -42.20
CA PRO A 208 -20.78 -37.49 -43.06
C PRO A 208 -19.31 -37.05 -43.01
N GLU A 209 -18.42 -38.03 -43.01
CA GLU A 209 -17.01 -37.95 -42.63
C GLU A 209 -16.12 -37.14 -43.61
N GLU A 210 -16.56 -36.92 -44.85
CA GLU A 210 -15.73 -36.24 -45.88
C GLU A 210 -15.81 -34.70 -45.87
N VAL A 211 -16.85 -34.10 -45.29
CA VAL A 211 -16.92 -32.63 -45.11
C VAL A 211 -16.14 -32.18 -43.87
N ALA A 212 -15.93 -33.08 -42.91
CA ALA A 212 -15.25 -32.80 -41.65
C ALA A 212 -13.72 -32.58 -41.82
N LEU A 213 -13.09 -33.17 -42.84
CA LEU A 213 -11.63 -33.09 -43.02
C LEU A 213 -11.16 -31.71 -43.53
N SER A 214 -11.91 -31.11 -44.46
CA SER A 214 -11.63 -29.78 -45.04
C SER A 214 -11.84 -28.64 -44.03
N ILE A 215 -12.90 -28.74 -43.23
CA ILE A 215 -13.21 -27.76 -42.16
C ILE A 215 -12.20 -27.86 -41.02
N LYS A 216 -11.73 -29.08 -40.67
CA LYS A 216 -10.71 -29.27 -39.63
C LYS A 216 -9.34 -28.72 -40.04
N GLN A 217 -8.91 -28.86 -41.30
CA GLN A 217 -7.61 -28.31 -41.73
C GLN A 217 -7.58 -26.77 -41.72
N THR A 218 -8.67 -26.12 -42.12
CA THR A 218 -8.77 -24.65 -42.10
C THR A 218 -8.92 -24.11 -40.67
N SER A 219 -9.65 -24.83 -39.81
CA SER A 219 -9.79 -24.54 -38.38
C SER A 219 -8.46 -24.67 -37.64
N VAL A 220 -7.71 -25.76 -37.87
CA VAL A 220 -6.41 -26.00 -37.26
C VAL A 220 -5.39 -24.98 -37.74
N TYR A 221 -5.35 -24.63 -39.03
CA TYR A 221 -4.44 -23.59 -39.53
C TYR A 221 -4.73 -22.21 -38.92
N ASN A 222 -6.01 -21.81 -38.81
CA ASN A 222 -6.39 -20.54 -38.18
C ASN A 222 -6.14 -20.55 -36.67
N TRP A 223 -6.38 -21.68 -35.99
CA TRP A 223 -6.05 -21.87 -34.59
C TRP A 223 -4.54 -21.82 -34.36
N LEU A 224 -3.74 -22.47 -35.22
CA LEU A 224 -2.28 -22.48 -35.15
C LEU A 224 -1.72 -21.08 -35.42
N LYS A 225 -2.29 -20.31 -36.35
CA LYS A 225 -1.89 -18.92 -36.63
C LYS A 225 -2.21 -17.99 -35.46
N LYS A 226 -3.38 -18.18 -34.82
CA LYS A 226 -3.80 -17.45 -33.62
C LYS A 226 -2.97 -17.84 -32.39
N TRP A 227 -2.63 -19.11 -32.27
CA TRP A 227 -1.75 -19.66 -31.25
C TRP A 227 -0.33 -19.15 -31.46
N ILE A 228 0.26 -19.29 -32.64
CA ILE A 228 1.57 -18.73 -33.01
C ILE A 228 1.61 -17.21 -32.77
N SER A 229 0.56 -16.44 -33.08
CA SER A 229 0.52 -15.01 -32.72
C SER A 229 0.39 -14.73 -31.21
N SER A 230 -0.08 -15.70 -30.42
CA SER A 230 -0.18 -15.60 -28.95
C SER A 230 1.09 -16.05 -28.21
N ILE A 231 1.92 -16.89 -28.84
CA ILE A 231 3.23 -17.35 -28.31
C ILE A 231 4.41 -16.65 -28.96
N ALA A 232 4.26 -16.05 -30.15
CA ALA A 232 5.17 -15.04 -30.65
C ALA A 232 4.99 -13.81 -29.76
N LYS A 233 5.67 -13.80 -28.62
CA LYS A 233 5.97 -12.56 -27.93
C LYS A 233 6.57 -11.66 -29.02
N PRO A 234 5.94 -10.51 -29.37
CA PRO A 234 6.66 -9.51 -30.14
C PRO A 234 8.00 -9.34 -29.41
N ALA A 235 9.12 -9.28 -30.14
CA ALA A 235 10.44 -9.10 -29.54
C ALA A 235 10.29 -8.00 -28.50
N ASN A 236 10.22 -8.40 -27.23
CA ASN A 236 9.69 -7.52 -26.20
C ASN A 236 10.74 -6.44 -26.09
N GLU A 237 10.38 -5.25 -26.55
CA GLU A 237 11.19 -4.09 -26.29
C GLU A 237 11.24 -3.97 -24.76
N ASN A 238 12.33 -4.45 -24.13
CA ASN A 238 12.53 -4.40 -22.68
C ASN A 238 12.71 -2.92 -22.28
N PHE A 239 11.61 -2.19 -22.16
CA PHE A 239 11.65 -0.84 -21.63
C PHE A 239 12.05 -0.86 -20.15
N ASP A 240 12.69 0.22 -19.69
CA ASP A 240 12.93 0.47 -18.26
C ASP A 240 11.64 0.87 -17.50
N TYR A 241 10.47 0.59 -18.06
CA TYR A 241 9.16 0.82 -17.46
C TYR A 241 8.16 -0.23 -17.94
N GLU A 242 7.11 -0.43 -17.15
CA GLU A 242 5.94 -1.22 -17.49
C GLU A 242 4.77 -0.27 -17.71
N PHE A 243 4.04 -0.46 -18.81
CA PHE A 243 2.75 0.17 -19.02
C PHE A 243 1.64 -0.87 -18.90
N PHE A 244 0.61 -0.58 -18.12
CA PHE A 244 -0.57 -1.43 -18.04
C PHE A 244 -1.83 -0.62 -17.72
N GLU A 245 -2.98 -1.22 -18.02
CA GLU A 245 -4.30 -0.69 -17.72
C GLU A 245 -4.94 -1.53 -16.63
N ILE A 246 -5.46 -0.89 -15.58
CA ILE A 246 -6.36 -1.53 -14.63
C ILE A 246 -7.78 -1.13 -15.03
N LYS A 247 -8.53 -2.11 -15.53
CA LYS A 247 -9.95 -1.91 -15.83
C LYS A 247 -10.73 -1.79 -14.53
N GLY A 248 -11.50 -0.72 -14.45
CA GLY A 248 -12.41 -0.46 -13.35
C GLY A 248 -13.83 -0.88 -13.66
N GLU A 249 -14.66 -0.80 -12.64
CA GLU A 249 -16.11 -0.97 -12.73
C GLU A 249 -16.81 0.40 -12.83
N ALA A 250 -18.06 0.38 -13.29
CA ALA A 250 -18.94 1.53 -13.19
C ALA A 250 -19.32 1.74 -11.72
N LEU A 251 -19.21 2.97 -11.25
CA LEU A 251 -19.59 3.35 -9.89
C LEU A 251 -20.91 4.15 -9.92
N PRO A 252 -21.62 4.26 -8.78
CA PRO A 252 -22.78 5.14 -8.66
C PRO A 252 -22.47 6.54 -9.17
N LYS A 253 -23.43 7.11 -9.91
CA LYS A 253 -23.32 8.49 -10.36
C LYS A 253 -23.29 9.43 -9.16
N VAL A 254 -22.52 10.50 -9.28
CA VAL A 254 -22.49 11.58 -8.31
C VAL A 254 -22.81 12.86 -9.05
N ASN A 255 -23.85 13.57 -8.62
CA ASN A 255 -24.38 14.75 -9.32
C ASN A 255 -24.65 14.48 -10.81
N ASP A 256 -25.30 13.35 -11.11
CA ASP A 256 -25.59 12.83 -12.46
C ASP A 256 -24.38 12.52 -13.36
N ARG A 257 -23.15 12.66 -12.83
CA ARG A 257 -21.92 12.38 -13.57
C ARG A 257 -21.52 10.91 -13.42
N PRO A 258 -21.21 10.21 -14.52
CA PRO A 258 -20.74 8.85 -14.46
C PRO A 258 -19.33 8.77 -13.85
N GLN A 259 -19.08 7.67 -13.16
CA GLN A 259 -17.78 7.37 -12.55
C GLN A 259 -17.31 5.98 -12.96
N TYR A 260 -16.02 5.86 -13.25
CA TYR A 260 -15.41 4.56 -13.54
C TYR A 260 -14.02 4.48 -12.95
N SER A 261 -13.70 3.36 -12.31
CA SER A 261 -12.42 3.16 -11.64
C SER A 261 -11.27 2.74 -12.57
N SER A 262 -11.39 2.99 -13.88
CA SER A 262 -10.39 2.57 -14.86
C SER A 262 -9.21 3.54 -14.90
N ILE A 263 -7.99 3.01 -14.81
CA ILE A 263 -6.75 3.80 -14.77
C ILE A 263 -5.71 3.28 -15.75
N TYR A 264 -4.87 4.19 -16.24
CA TYR A 264 -3.62 3.88 -16.92
C TYR A 264 -2.46 4.09 -15.97
N VAL A 265 -1.50 3.17 -16.01
CA VAL A 265 -0.36 3.15 -15.09
C VAL A 265 0.93 2.98 -15.88
N ILE A 266 1.91 3.83 -15.58
CA ILE A 266 3.31 3.62 -15.90
C ILE A 266 4.03 3.32 -14.59
N LYS A 267 4.60 2.13 -14.47
CA LYS A 267 5.46 1.72 -13.37
C LYS A 267 6.90 1.76 -13.84
N THR A 268 7.78 2.43 -13.10
CA THR A 268 9.17 2.64 -13.51
C THR A 268 10.07 2.79 -12.28
N PRO A 269 11.36 2.42 -12.32
CA PRO A 269 12.28 2.76 -11.24
C PRO A 269 12.24 4.26 -10.92
N ALA A 270 12.29 4.63 -9.64
CA ALA A 270 12.12 6.01 -9.22
C ALA A 270 13.22 6.96 -9.71
N ASP A 271 14.40 6.44 -10.11
CA ASP A 271 15.44 7.22 -10.77
C ASP A 271 15.23 7.42 -12.27
N ASN A 272 14.22 6.78 -12.85
CA ASN A 272 13.86 6.91 -14.25
C ASN A 272 12.81 8.02 -14.49
N ILE A 273 12.58 8.90 -13.50
CA ILE A 273 11.65 10.02 -13.63
C ILE A 273 12.29 11.36 -13.28
N ARG A 274 11.79 12.43 -13.89
CA ARG A 274 12.10 13.82 -13.52
C ARG A 274 10.93 14.75 -13.75
N SER A 275 10.89 15.85 -13.01
CA SER A 275 10.09 17.02 -13.40
C SER A 275 10.69 17.68 -14.64
N GLU A 276 9.86 18.01 -15.64
CA GLU A 276 10.26 18.74 -16.84
C GLU A 276 9.26 19.86 -17.11
N ILE A 277 9.72 21.11 -17.18
CA ILE A 277 8.89 22.23 -17.63
C ILE A 277 8.75 22.17 -19.16
N ILE A 278 7.51 22.07 -19.65
CA ILE A 278 7.21 21.89 -21.08
C ILE A 278 6.34 23.01 -21.65
N LYS A 279 5.48 23.63 -20.83
CA LYS A 279 4.55 24.73 -21.21
C LYS A 279 3.75 24.45 -22.50
N GLU A 280 3.43 23.19 -22.76
CA GLU A 280 2.70 22.69 -23.92
C GLU A 280 1.83 21.49 -23.53
N PRO A 281 0.90 21.02 -24.37
CA PRO A 281 0.16 19.79 -24.11
C PRO A 281 1.07 18.56 -24.08
N VAL A 282 0.85 17.64 -23.13
CA VAL A 282 1.61 16.38 -23.02
C VAL A 282 1.55 15.57 -24.31
N SER A 283 0.43 15.63 -25.04
CA SER A 283 0.25 14.94 -26.32
C SER A 283 1.22 15.42 -27.41
N LYS A 284 1.63 16.70 -27.36
CA LYS A 284 2.50 17.35 -28.35
C LYS A 284 3.97 17.27 -27.96
N SER A 285 4.26 17.10 -26.66
CA SER A 285 5.62 17.01 -26.18
C SER A 285 6.39 15.81 -26.75
N LYS A 286 7.66 16.00 -27.09
CA LYS A 286 8.55 14.90 -27.53
C LYS A 286 8.84 13.85 -26.45
N TYR A 287 8.44 14.12 -25.20
CA TYR A 287 8.71 13.28 -24.05
C TYR A 287 7.58 12.29 -23.76
N MET A 288 7.90 11.31 -22.92
CA MET A 288 6.92 10.36 -22.38
C MET A 288 6.72 10.59 -20.90
N GLY A 289 5.51 10.33 -20.42
CA GLY A 289 5.13 10.54 -19.03
C GLY A 289 3.68 10.98 -18.87
N ILE A 290 3.41 11.65 -17.74
CA ILE A 290 2.10 12.21 -17.37
C ILE A 290 2.23 13.70 -17.09
N ASN A 291 1.12 14.44 -17.05
CA ASN A 291 1.17 15.85 -16.63
C ASN A 291 1.73 16.02 -15.21
N GLY A 292 2.26 17.22 -14.94
CA GLY A 292 2.92 17.58 -13.70
C GLY A 292 1.99 18.28 -12.71
N GLY A 293 2.58 19.11 -11.87
CA GLY A 293 1.91 19.83 -10.80
C GLY A 293 1.03 20.99 -11.29
N PHE A 294 0.50 21.74 -10.33
CA PHE A 294 -0.43 22.84 -10.59
C PHE A 294 0.28 24.04 -11.22
N PHE A 295 -0.48 24.87 -11.93
CA PHE A 295 0.00 26.08 -12.59
C PHE A 295 -1.09 27.13 -12.70
N ASP A 296 -0.69 28.38 -12.93
CA ASP A 296 -1.63 29.47 -13.14
C ASP A 296 -2.02 29.54 -14.61
N SER A 297 -3.33 29.51 -14.88
CA SER A 297 -3.83 29.75 -16.21
C SER A 297 -5.23 30.33 -16.17
N GLN A 298 -5.40 31.43 -16.91
CA GLN A 298 -6.71 31.99 -17.23
C GLN A 298 -7.30 31.36 -18.50
N ASN A 299 -6.48 30.61 -19.27
CA ASN A 299 -6.88 29.95 -20.49
C ASN A 299 -5.97 28.75 -20.78
N TYR A 300 -6.48 27.55 -20.52
CA TYR A 300 -5.75 26.29 -20.69
C TYR A 300 -5.37 25.94 -22.15
N GLN A 301 -5.82 26.72 -23.14
CA GLN A 301 -5.42 26.60 -24.54
C GLN A 301 -4.21 27.47 -24.91
N LYS A 302 -3.67 28.23 -23.94
CA LYS A 302 -2.47 29.05 -24.11
C LYS A 302 -1.32 28.54 -23.25
N THR A 303 -0.11 28.79 -23.71
CA THR A 303 1.12 28.55 -22.95
C THR A 303 1.03 29.18 -21.55
N PRO A 304 1.17 28.38 -20.48
CA PRO A 304 1.14 28.91 -19.12
C PRO A 304 2.40 29.72 -18.85
N THR A 305 2.23 30.82 -18.11
CA THR A 305 3.33 31.72 -17.77
C THR A 305 4.03 31.34 -16.48
N ASP A 306 3.33 30.68 -15.55
CA ASP A 306 3.84 30.44 -14.21
C ASP A 306 3.36 29.11 -13.61
N GLY A 307 4.23 28.50 -12.80
CA GLY A 307 3.94 27.31 -12.03
C GLY A 307 3.22 27.64 -10.72
N ARG A 308 2.62 26.62 -10.08
CA ARG A 308 2.02 26.71 -8.74
C ARG A 308 2.42 25.52 -7.87
N SER A 309 3.39 24.73 -8.30
CA SER A 309 3.89 23.55 -7.60
C SER A 309 5.36 23.37 -7.90
N ILE A 310 6.11 22.88 -6.90
CA ILE A 310 7.53 22.61 -7.06
C ILE A 310 7.75 21.70 -8.29
N ALA A 311 8.65 22.13 -9.16
CA ALA A 311 9.04 21.45 -10.38
C ALA A 311 10.56 21.52 -10.48
N TYR A 312 11.25 20.68 -9.70
CA TYR A 312 12.71 20.71 -9.57
C TYR A 312 13.35 19.46 -10.13
N ASN A 313 14.47 19.61 -10.84
CA ASN A 313 15.33 18.53 -11.29
C ASN A 313 16.81 18.91 -11.14
N ALA A 314 17.61 18.02 -10.57
CA ALA A 314 19.05 18.17 -10.50
C ALA A 314 19.70 17.91 -11.87
N GLY A 315 20.76 18.64 -12.17
CA GLY A 315 21.46 18.55 -13.46
C GLY A 315 21.07 19.61 -14.50
N GLY A 316 20.31 20.63 -14.10
CA GLY A 316 20.02 21.82 -14.91
C GLY A 316 18.64 21.81 -15.59
N GLY A 317 18.33 22.89 -16.29
CA GLY A 317 17.03 23.17 -16.89
C GLY A 317 16.21 24.21 -16.12
N GLU A 318 15.07 24.61 -16.69
CA GLU A 318 14.09 25.45 -15.98
C GLU A 318 13.52 24.66 -14.79
N HIS A 319 13.33 25.35 -13.66
CA HIS A 319 12.72 24.80 -12.45
C HIS A 319 11.77 25.81 -11.82
N TYR A 320 10.87 25.31 -10.97
CA TYR A 320 9.99 26.10 -10.13
C TYR A 320 10.17 25.65 -8.68
N ASP A 321 10.61 26.55 -7.80
CA ASP A 321 11.13 26.19 -6.48
C ASP A 321 10.12 26.35 -5.33
N TYR A 322 8.88 26.74 -5.63
CA TYR A 322 7.86 27.09 -4.62
C TYR A 322 6.54 26.35 -4.88
N ASN A 323 5.76 26.14 -3.83
CA ASN A 323 4.35 25.77 -3.93
C ASN A 323 3.52 27.05 -3.79
N GLU A 324 2.67 27.37 -4.77
CA GLU A 324 2.07 28.70 -5.04
C GLU A 324 3.02 29.71 -5.68
N THR A 325 3.44 30.78 -4.99
CA THR A 325 4.35 31.81 -5.51
C THR A 325 5.57 31.98 -4.60
N SER A 326 6.61 32.67 -5.06
CA SER A 326 7.76 33.04 -4.24
C SER A 326 7.40 33.97 -3.08
N GLU A 327 6.40 34.84 -3.26
CA GLU A 327 5.97 35.83 -2.25
C GLU A 327 5.05 35.22 -1.20
N ASN A 328 4.28 34.19 -1.56
CA ASN A 328 3.33 33.52 -0.67
C ASN A 328 3.38 31.99 -0.81
N PRO A 329 4.51 31.36 -0.43
CA PRO A 329 4.67 29.92 -0.56
C PRO A 329 3.84 29.18 0.50
N ILE A 330 3.14 28.12 0.11
CA ILE A 330 2.30 27.32 1.03
C ILE A 330 2.82 25.90 1.19
N ILE A 331 2.58 25.30 2.36
CA ILE A 331 3.03 23.95 2.67
C ILE A 331 2.16 22.92 1.94
N ARG A 332 2.77 22.17 1.01
CA ARG A 332 2.15 21.07 0.25
C ARG A 332 3.02 19.81 0.32
N PRO A 333 2.46 18.61 0.07
CA PRO A 333 3.28 17.41 -0.09
C PRO A 333 4.07 17.47 -1.40
N ASN A 334 5.31 16.99 -1.35
CA ASN A 334 6.24 16.95 -2.47
C ASN A 334 6.83 15.54 -2.57
N PHE A 335 6.71 14.94 -3.74
CA PHE A 335 7.38 13.69 -4.07
C PHE A 335 8.85 13.99 -4.37
N VAL A 336 9.76 13.50 -3.54
CA VAL A 336 11.19 13.78 -3.66
C VAL A 336 11.94 12.48 -3.91
N THR A 337 12.68 12.43 -5.02
CA THR A 337 13.65 11.37 -5.28
C THR A 337 15.03 11.87 -4.85
N TYR A 338 15.80 11.02 -4.18
CA TYR A 338 17.14 11.35 -3.71
C TYR A 338 18.04 10.12 -3.74
N PHE A 339 19.35 10.34 -3.80
CA PHE A 339 20.33 9.27 -3.65
C PHE A 339 20.69 9.11 -2.17
N ASP A 340 20.38 7.94 -1.60
CA ASP A 340 20.78 7.59 -0.25
C ASP A 340 22.19 7.01 -0.27
N LYS A 341 23.13 7.74 0.34
CA LYS A 341 24.55 7.34 0.38
C LYS A 341 24.80 6.11 1.25
N LYS A 342 24.02 5.89 2.31
CA LYS A 342 24.19 4.72 3.18
C LYS A 342 23.70 3.46 2.46
N LEU A 343 22.59 3.58 1.73
CA LEU A 343 21.99 2.46 0.99
C LEU A 343 22.56 2.28 -0.43
N GLN A 344 23.32 3.26 -0.93
CA GLN A 344 23.86 3.30 -2.29
C GLN A 344 22.80 3.11 -3.39
N LYS A 345 21.58 3.62 -3.14
CA LYS A 345 20.46 3.51 -4.08
C LYS A 345 19.57 4.74 -4.06
N THR A 346 18.80 4.91 -5.13
CA THR A 346 17.75 5.93 -5.18
C THR A 346 16.62 5.56 -4.23
N GLN A 347 16.15 6.55 -3.48
CA GLN A 347 15.02 6.46 -2.57
C GLN A 347 13.99 7.54 -2.90
N VAL A 348 12.79 7.36 -2.36
CA VAL A 348 11.69 8.32 -2.47
C VAL A 348 11.16 8.62 -1.08
N LYS A 349 10.83 9.88 -0.85
CA LYS A 349 10.07 10.30 0.33
C LYS A 349 9.06 11.37 -0.10
N ILE A 350 7.85 11.31 0.45
CA ILE A 350 6.90 12.42 0.36
C ILE A 350 7.08 13.30 1.59
N ILE A 351 7.39 14.58 1.38
CA ILE A 351 7.57 15.53 2.47
C ILE A 351 6.69 16.76 2.30
N ARG A 352 6.22 17.32 3.42
CA ARG A 352 5.46 18.57 3.42
C ARG A 352 6.42 19.74 3.47
N ALA A 353 6.52 20.49 2.37
CA ALA A 353 7.39 21.65 2.25
C ALA A 353 6.72 22.73 1.42
N LYS A 354 7.07 23.99 1.68
CA LYS A 354 6.56 25.14 0.93
C LYS A 354 7.45 25.55 -0.24
N ASP A 355 8.74 25.18 -0.17
CA ASP A 355 9.75 25.57 -1.13
C ASP A 355 10.92 24.57 -1.15
N MET A 356 11.79 24.68 -2.16
CA MET A 356 12.97 23.85 -2.31
C MET A 356 14.03 24.10 -1.24
N LYS A 357 14.01 25.26 -0.56
CA LYS A 357 14.89 25.50 0.59
C LYS A 357 14.54 24.51 1.70
N LYS A 358 13.27 24.38 2.06
CA LYS A 358 12.84 23.45 3.10
C LYS A 358 13.02 21.99 2.70
N VAL A 359 12.86 21.68 1.41
CA VAL A 359 13.20 20.35 0.87
C VAL A 359 14.69 20.07 1.10
N ARG A 360 15.60 20.99 0.75
CA ARG A 360 17.03 20.78 0.94
C ARG A 360 17.42 20.60 2.41
N GLU A 361 16.85 21.38 3.32
CA GLU A 361 17.06 21.24 4.78
C GLU A 361 16.74 19.81 5.27
N GLU A 362 15.64 19.22 4.80
CA GLU A 362 15.24 17.85 5.16
C GLU A 362 16.21 16.78 4.62
N PHE A 363 16.93 17.10 3.54
CA PHE A 363 17.84 16.17 2.87
C PHE A 363 19.33 16.53 3.04
N GLU A 364 19.72 17.36 4.00
CA GLU A 364 21.12 17.82 4.20
C GLU A 364 22.10 16.64 4.41
N ASP A 365 21.66 15.59 5.11
CA ASP A 365 22.46 14.38 5.35
C ASP A 365 22.56 13.46 4.12
N TYR A 366 21.77 13.73 3.07
CA TYR A 366 21.72 12.95 1.84
C TYR A 366 22.47 13.66 0.72
N GLN A 367 23.10 12.87 -0.14
CA GLN A 367 24.12 13.40 -1.04
C GLN A 367 23.53 14.26 -2.16
N GLN A 368 22.31 13.94 -2.64
CA GLN A 368 21.73 14.63 -3.77
C GLN A 368 20.22 14.38 -3.91
N ILE A 369 19.43 15.44 -3.83
CA ILE A 369 18.07 15.45 -4.38
C ILE A 369 18.17 15.34 -5.90
N LYS A 370 17.46 14.38 -6.49
CA LYS A 370 17.42 14.17 -7.95
C LYS A 370 16.27 14.94 -8.59
N THR A 371 15.05 14.79 -8.10
CA THR A 371 13.89 15.57 -8.54
C THR A 371 12.92 15.78 -7.38
N ALA A 372 12.23 16.90 -7.36
CA ALA A 372 11.12 17.16 -6.46
C ALA A 372 9.91 17.65 -7.26
N ILE A 373 8.76 17.06 -7.00
CA ILE A 373 7.49 17.33 -7.69
C ILE A 373 6.43 17.64 -6.63
N GLY A 374 5.92 18.86 -6.65
CA GLY A 374 4.86 19.31 -5.76
C GLY A 374 3.48 18.85 -6.22
N GLY A 375 2.63 18.48 -5.26
CA GLY A 375 1.24 18.12 -5.49
C GLY A 375 0.36 18.49 -4.31
N VAL A 376 -0.77 17.82 -4.16
CA VAL A 376 -1.68 17.98 -3.00
C VAL A 376 -2.00 16.62 -2.37
N SER A 377 -2.39 16.64 -1.10
CA SER A 377 -2.73 15.41 -0.38
C SER A 377 -4.10 14.89 -0.76
N HIS A 378 -4.34 13.61 -0.51
CA HIS A 378 -5.67 13.00 -0.62
C HIS A 378 -6.64 13.49 0.48
N SER A 379 -6.21 14.26 1.47
CA SER A 379 -7.06 14.57 2.62
C SER A 379 -8.29 15.41 2.27
N ARG A 380 -9.43 15.04 2.86
CA ARG A 380 -10.71 15.77 2.78
C ARG A 380 -10.55 17.26 3.14
N LYS A 381 -9.69 17.58 4.12
CA LYS A 381 -9.38 18.96 4.52
C LYS A 381 -8.84 19.83 3.38
N VAL A 382 -8.06 19.26 2.46
CA VAL A 382 -7.47 20.02 1.34
C VAL A 382 -8.48 20.27 0.23
N TRP A 383 -9.36 19.30 -0.02
CA TRP A 383 -10.34 19.37 -1.11
C TRP A 383 -11.66 20.02 -0.69
N GLY A 384 -12.00 19.97 0.59
CA GLY A 384 -13.34 20.28 1.08
C GLY A 384 -14.36 19.21 0.65
N ASP A 385 -15.51 19.19 1.32
CA ASP A 385 -16.54 18.15 1.14
C ASP A 385 -17.03 18.04 -0.31
N GLU A 386 -17.23 19.19 -0.96
CA GLU A 386 -17.76 19.27 -2.31
C GLU A 386 -16.83 18.63 -3.35
N TYR A 387 -15.53 18.94 -3.31
CA TYR A 387 -14.59 18.32 -4.25
C TYR A 387 -14.21 16.89 -3.85
N TYR A 388 -14.18 16.61 -2.55
CA TYR A 388 -13.76 15.30 -2.04
C TYR A 388 -14.77 14.21 -2.41
N GLU A 389 -16.07 14.45 -2.19
CA GLU A 389 -17.12 13.44 -2.32
C GLU A 389 -18.04 13.66 -3.53
N LYS A 390 -18.20 14.91 -3.99
CA LYS A 390 -19.31 15.29 -4.89
C LYS A 390 -18.89 15.74 -6.29
N THR A 391 -17.60 15.98 -6.51
CA THR A 391 -17.11 16.46 -7.80
C THR A 391 -16.23 15.41 -8.47
N PRO A 392 -16.81 14.46 -9.23
CA PRO A 392 -16.02 13.53 -10.01
C PRO A 392 -15.30 14.28 -11.13
N ASP A 393 -14.00 14.05 -11.23
CA ASP A 393 -13.16 14.59 -12.29
C ASP A 393 -12.01 13.64 -12.59
N ARG A 394 -11.32 13.82 -13.72
CA ARG A 394 -10.11 13.04 -14.01
C ARG A 394 -9.01 13.44 -13.04
N ARG A 395 -8.19 12.46 -12.63
CA ARG A 395 -7.14 12.59 -11.62
C ARG A 395 -5.82 12.09 -12.17
N THR A 396 -4.77 12.80 -11.79
CA THR A 396 -3.38 12.41 -12.00
C THR A 396 -2.73 12.16 -10.65
N VAL A 397 -2.06 11.02 -10.50
CA VAL A 397 -1.44 10.57 -9.26
C VAL A 397 0.01 10.21 -9.52
N LEU A 398 0.89 10.60 -8.59
CA LEU A 398 2.26 10.13 -8.53
C LEU A 398 2.47 9.45 -7.17
N GLY A 399 2.65 8.14 -7.19
CA GLY A 399 2.92 7.33 -6.00
C GLY A 399 4.23 6.57 -6.10
N TYR A 400 4.63 5.92 -5.00
CA TYR A 400 5.76 5.00 -5.02
C TYR A 400 5.53 3.79 -4.14
N LYS A 401 6.29 2.72 -4.43
CA LYS A 401 6.36 1.50 -3.62
C LYS A 401 7.73 0.86 -3.77
N GLU A 402 8.24 0.24 -2.71
CA GLU A 402 9.43 -0.60 -2.81
C GLU A 402 9.05 -2.05 -3.13
N GLU A 403 9.66 -2.61 -4.16
CA GLU A 403 9.48 -4.00 -4.57
C GLU A 403 10.83 -4.64 -4.83
N LYS A 404 11.12 -5.75 -4.14
CA LYS A 404 12.36 -6.53 -4.30
C LYS A 404 13.63 -5.67 -4.18
N GLY A 405 13.60 -4.65 -3.31
CA GLY A 405 14.74 -3.75 -3.06
C GLY A 405 14.83 -2.53 -3.97
N THR A 406 13.96 -2.42 -4.98
CA THR A 406 13.88 -1.28 -5.91
C THR A 406 12.66 -0.42 -5.58
N VAL A 407 12.86 0.88 -5.45
CA VAL A 407 11.76 1.83 -5.31
C VAL A 407 11.22 2.17 -6.70
N TYR A 408 9.96 1.82 -6.95
CA TYR A 408 9.25 2.12 -8.18
C TYR A 408 8.36 3.35 -8.00
N ALA A 409 8.41 4.26 -8.96
CA ALA A 409 7.43 5.31 -9.13
C ALA A 409 6.26 4.82 -10.00
N TYR A 410 5.06 5.23 -9.61
CA TYR A 410 3.79 4.91 -10.26
C TYR A 410 3.17 6.20 -10.77
N LEU A 411 3.19 6.38 -12.09
CA LEU A 411 2.62 7.51 -12.81
C LEU A 411 1.24 7.09 -13.31
N ILE A 412 0.18 7.63 -12.71
CA ILE A 412 -1.17 7.14 -12.89
C ILE A 412 -2.07 8.26 -13.40
N ILE A 413 -2.90 7.94 -14.39
CA ILE A 413 -4.04 8.78 -14.77
C ILE A 413 -5.34 7.99 -14.75
N THR A 414 -6.41 8.61 -14.30
CA THR A 414 -7.75 8.05 -14.46
C THR A 414 -8.25 8.26 -15.88
N ARG A 415 -8.84 7.23 -16.48
CA ARG A 415 -9.45 7.32 -17.82
C ARG A 415 -10.78 8.07 -17.80
N PHE A 416 -11.47 8.01 -16.67
CA PHE A 416 -12.79 8.59 -16.47
C PHE A 416 -12.84 9.40 -15.17
N PRO A 417 -13.86 10.25 -15.00
CA PRO A 417 -14.05 11.01 -13.78
C PRO A 417 -14.19 10.12 -12.53
N LEU A 418 -13.50 10.50 -11.46
CA LEU A 418 -13.61 9.94 -10.11
C LEU A 418 -13.58 11.06 -9.08
N THR A 419 -14.37 10.90 -8.01
CA THR A 419 -14.22 11.75 -6.82
C THR A 419 -12.88 11.45 -6.14
N ILE A 420 -12.41 12.36 -5.30
CA ILE A 420 -11.17 12.09 -4.55
C ILE A 420 -11.41 10.89 -3.62
N ALA A 421 -12.54 10.83 -2.91
CA ALA A 421 -12.88 9.69 -2.06
C ALA A 421 -12.79 8.34 -2.79
N ASN A 422 -13.43 8.23 -3.96
CA ASN A 422 -13.47 6.99 -4.73
C ASN A 422 -12.14 6.62 -5.40
N LEU A 423 -11.22 7.59 -5.56
CA LEU A 423 -9.92 7.34 -6.18
C LEU A 423 -9.09 6.35 -5.35
N LYS A 424 -9.05 6.51 -4.01
CA LYS A 424 -8.27 5.59 -3.17
C LYS A 424 -8.89 4.20 -3.19
N GLU A 425 -10.18 4.13 -2.85
CA GLU A 425 -10.91 2.87 -2.69
C GLU A 425 -10.92 2.02 -3.96
N HIS A 426 -11.26 2.62 -5.10
CA HIS A 426 -11.57 1.85 -6.31
C HIS A 426 -10.42 1.78 -7.33
N ALA A 427 -9.41 2.65 -7.20
CA ALA A 427 -8.27 2.68 -8.13
C ALA A 427 -6.93 2.42 -7.45
N LEU A 428 -6.55 3.18 -6.42
CA LEU A 428 -5.20 3.10 -5.85
C LEU A 428 -4.99 1.88 -4.94
N ASN A 429 -6.02 1.42 -4.22
CA ASN A 429 -5.93 0.21 -3.39
C ASN A 429 -5.59 -1.04 -4.23
N LYS A 430 -5.97 -1.08 -5.51
CA LYS A 430 -5.61 -2.20 -6.43
C LYS A 430 -4.13 -2.26 -6.76
N LEU A 431 -3.41 -1.17 -6.53
CA LEU A 431 -1.96 -1.07 -6.68
C LEU A 431 -1.22 -1.21 -5.35
N GLU A 432 -1.96 -1.31 -4.23
CA GLU A 432 -1.39 -1.30 -2.87
C GLU A 432 -0.42 -0.12 -2.69
N LEU A 433 -0.87 1.07 -3.09
CA LEU A 433 -0.12 2.32 -2.96
C LEU A 433 -0.62 3.13 -1.77
N ASP A 434 0.18 3.15 -0.71
CA ASP A 434 -0.12 3.92 0.51
C ASP A 434 0.42 5.35 0.44
N GLU A 435 1.52 5.56 -0.27
CA GLU A 435 2.22 6.84 -0.37
C GLU A 435 2.10 7.43 -1.78
N TYR A 436 1.39 8.55 -1.89
CA TYR A 436 1.19 9.26 -3.15
C TYR A 436 0.81 10.73 -2.97
N ILE A 437 1.02 11.50 -4.04
CA ILE A 437 0.50 12.85 -4.20
C ILE A 437 -0.46 12.93 -5.38
N LEU A 438 -1.40 13.87 -5.30
CA LEU A 438 -2.27 14.25 -6.40
C LEU A 438 -1.63 15.40 -7.17
N LEU A 439 -1.56 15.25 -8.48
CA LEU A 439 -1.07 16.26 -9.40
C LEU A 439 -2.24 17.05 -10.00
N ASP A 440 -1.96 17.93 -10.97
CA ASP A 440 -3.04 18.67 -11.62
C ASP A 440 -4.00 17.70 -12.34
N GLY A 441 -5.29 17.91 -12.12
CA GLY A 441 -6.34 16.98 -12.53
C GLY A 441 -7.16 17.50 -13.71
N SER A 442 -8.41 17.06 -13.78
CA SER A 442 -9.38 17.53 -14.76
C SER A 442 -8.90 17.37 -16.21
N GLY A 443 -9.17 18.35 -17.06
CA GLY A 443 -8.69 18.38 -18.44
C GLY A 443 -7.17 18.33 -18.59
N SER A 444 -6.37 18.59 -17.55
CA SER A 444 -4.90 18.46 -17.58
C SER A 444 -4.43 17.02 -17.48
N THR A 445 -5.29 16.12 -16.96
CA THR A 445 -5.01 14.69 -16.78
C THR A 445 -4.66 14.03 -18.11
N SER A 446 -3.37 13.83 -18.38
CA SER A 446 -2.90 13.40 -19.70
C SER A 446 -1.67 12.49 -19.59
N MET A 447 -1.48 11.64 -20.60
CA MET A 447 -0.38 10.67 -20.66
C MET A 447 0.08 10.49 -22.10
N ARG A 448 1.40 10.40 -22.29
CA ARG A 448 2.01 10.00 -23.54
C ARG A 448 3.04 8.91 -23.25
N VAL A 449 2.85 7.72 -23.81
CA VAL A 449 3.74 6.58 -23.57
C VAL A 449 3.69 5.58 -24.71
N LYS A 450 4.81 4.88 -24.95
CA LYS A 450 4.88 3.76 -25.91
C LYS A 450 4.47 2.48 -25.17
N LYS A 451 3.57 1.70 -25.75
CA LYS A 451 3.17 0.41 -25.20
C LYS A 451 4.22 -0.66 -25.51
N PRO A 452 4.18 -1.83 -24.83
CA PRO A 452 5.09 -2.94 -25.12
C PRO A 452 5.07 -3.43 -26.58
N ASP A 453 3.94 -3.26 -27.27
CA ASP A 453 3.79 -3.59 -28.71
C ASP A 453 4.37 -2.52 -29.66
N GLY A 454 5.00 -1.48 -29.11
CA GLY A 454 5.59 -0.38 -29.84
C GLY A 454 4.60 0.71 -30.27
N THR A 455 3.29 0.54 -30.03
CA THR A 455 2.28 1.54 -30.38
C THR A 455 2.25 2.69 -29.37
N TRP A 456 1.80 3.86 -29.79
CA TRP A 456 1.65 5.01 -28.91
C TRP A 456 0.29 5.00 -28.20
N LEU A 457 0.30 5.16 -26.88
CA LEU A 457 -0.83 5.69 -26.13
C LEU A 457 -0.67 7.20 -26.00
N ILE A 458 -1.66 7.94 -26.49
CA ILE A 458 -1.76 9.39 -26.31
C ILE A 458 -3.13 9.68 -25.71
N ASP A 459 -3.16 9.96 -24.41
CA ASP A 459 -4.31 10.49 -23.71
C ASP A 459 -4.14 12.00 -23.55
N LYS A 460 -4.97 12.76 -24.25
CA LYS A 460 -4.89 14.22 -24.34
C LYS A 460 -5.56 14.96 -23.18
N GLY A 461 -6.10 14.25 -22.20
CA GLY A 461 -7.03 14.88 -21.26
C GLY A 461 -8.41 15.10 -21.85
N ARG A 462 -9.41 15.18 -20.97
CA ARG A 462 -10.81 15.42 -21.33
C ARG A 462 -11.47 16.23 -20.25
N GLU A 463 -12.34 17.14 -20.67
CA GLU A 463 -13.28 17.79 -19.76
C GLU A 463 -14.60 17.02 -19.78
N LEU A 464 -15.43 17.18 -18.76
CA LEU A 464 -16.74 16.51 -18.70
C LEU A 464 -17.60 16.75 -19.95
N ASN A 465 -17.46 17.93 -20.56
CA ASN A 465 -18.26 18.36 -21.72
C ASN A 465 -17.44 18.45 -23.03
N SER A 466 -16.17 18.06 -23.03
CA SER A 466 -15.32 18.08 -24.24
C SER A 466 -14.57 16.77 -24.42
N ILE A 467 -14.67 16.22 -25.62
CA ILE A 467 -13.97 15.00 -26.03
C ILE A 467 -12.45 15.17 -26.17
N ASP A 468 -11.97 16.41 -26.31
CA ASP A 468 -10.54 16.73 -26.42
C ASP A 468 -10.25 18.02 -25.66
N ALA A 469 -9.56 17.93 -24.52
CA ALA A 469 -9.14 19.10 -23.77
C ALA A 469 -7.77 19.60 -24.28
N ASP A 470 -6.83 18.66 -24.49
CA ASP A 470 -5.45 18.89 -24.94
C ASP A 470 -4.81 20.13 -24.30
N ARG A 471 -5.02 20.28 -22.99
CA ARG A 471 -4.63 21.50 -22.25
C ARG A 471 -3.12 21.66 -22.28
N HIS A 472 -2.67 22.90 -22.41
CA HIS A 472 -1.29 23.22 -22.06
C HIS A 472 -1.10 22.96 -20.58
N VAL A 473 0.02 22.34 -20.22
CA VAL A 473 0.44 22.15 -18.83
C VAL A 473 1.79 22.81 -18.62
N TYR A 474 2.08 23.27 -17.41
CA TYR A 474 3.34 23.95 -17.12
C TYR A 474 4.52 22.97 -17.13
N ASN A 475 4.41 21.88 -16.37
CA ASN A 475 5.39 20.82 -16.32
C ASN A 475 4.75 19.43 -16.50
N MET A 476 5.60 18.42 -16.67
CA MET A 476 5.25 17.01 -16.73
C MET A 476 6.16 16.19 -15.82
N VAL A 477 5.68 15.00 -15.41
CA VAL A 477 6.54 13.95 -14.85
C VAL A 477 7.03 13.11 -16.02
N ARG A 478 8.29 13.32 -16.41
CA ARG A 478 8.91 12.73 -17.59
C ARG A 478 9.63 11.43 -17.26
N LEU A 479 9.50 10.43 -18.14
CA LEU A 479 10.38 9.26 -18.21
C LEU A 479 11.73 9.64 -18.86
N ILE A 480 12.84 9.24 -18.23
CA ILE A 480 14.19 9.58 -18.70
C ILE A 480 14.67 8.55 -19.74
N ASN A 481 14.80 7.30 -19.32
CA ASN A 481 15.17 6.14 -20.10
C ASN A 481 13.91 5.53 -20.70
N THR A 482 13.84 5.69 -22.02
CA THR A 482 12.72 5.29 -22.84
C THR A 482 13.12 4.31 -23.92
N ASN A 483 14.40 3.95 -23.93
CA ASN A 483 14.98 3.02 -24.87
C ASN A 483 14.72 1.58 -24.42
N VAL A 484 14.68 0.72 -25.42
CA VAL A 484 14.72 -0.72 -25.28
C VAL A 484 16.08 -1.12 -24.70
N LYS A 485 16.12 -1.85 -23.59
CA LYS A 485 17.32 -2.58 -23.19
C LYS A 485 17.71 -3.48 -24.35
N LYS A 486 18.86 -3.19 -24.96
CA LYS A 486 19.54 -4.17 -25.78
C LYS A 486 20.13 -5.17 -24.79
N ASP A 487 19.49 -6.33 -24.68
CA ASP A 487 20.04 -7.49 -23.98
C ASP A 487 21.38 -7.91 -24.62
#